data_AF-A0A2E5J9A9-F1
#
_entry.id   AF-A0A2E5J9A9-F1
#
_cell.length_a   1.000
_cell.length_b   1.000
_cell.length_c   1.000
_cell.angle_alpha   90.00
_cell.angle_beta   90.00
_cell.angle_gamma   90.00
#
_symmetry.space_group_name_H-M   'P 1'
#
loop_
_entity.id
_entity.type
_entity.pdbx_description
1 polymer ?
#
loop_
_entity_poly.entity_id
_entity_poly.type
_entity_poly.pdbx_seq_one_letter_code
_entity_poly.pdbx_strand_id
1 'polypeptide(L)'
;MYYVNKFLFLFAFVFLSIDVNAHSRDDRIEFWKKYYNPTVEVTQEKIPSVKIKLHRTGSFYQLESIIDNFNLTPEEDMKNNNSWRGYGKLFINGDFVTRIYYKRFFIKKMPIGKNEFKVILSSNMDHDLILNDKLIQDTIYYQFPEYNFAEARAKSYDLFVKCEFSSDGQIQLKKLSKNGMTLQESSKYLQCVHDSRSSTLDVFKKQMKKYQLTHYNITQRALNERIKIWKLYEKNEISLQEARNKNQIIEDSIDIDMNKFIDETKRKK
;
A
#
# COMPACT_ATOMS: atom_id res chain seq x y z
N MET A 1 63.56 -15.84 60.94
CA MET A 1 64.48 -15.26 59.95
C MET A 1 63.63 -14.63 58.86
N TYR A 2 63.45 -13.30 58.82
CA TYR A 2 64.30 -12.32 58.10
C TYR A 2 64.36 -12.67 56.58
N TYR A 3 63.94 -11.89 55.58
CA TYR A 3 63.93 -10.43 55.27
C TYR A 3 62.85 -10.16 54.20
N VAL A 4 61.97 -9.15 54.27
CA VAL A 4 62.07 -7.76 53.74
C VAL A 4 62.75 -7.57 52.36
N ASN A 5 61.96 -7.20 51.33
CA ASN A 5 62.17 -6.01 50.46
C ASN A 5 61.05 -5.92 49.41
N LYS A 6 60.16 -4.91 49.49
CA LYS A 6 60.25 -3.64 48.74
C LYS A 6 60.51 -3.83 47.24
N PHE A 7 59.46 -3.75 46.43
CA PHE A 7 59.52 -2.99 45.18
C PHE A 7 58.16 -2.35 44.88
N LEU A 8 58.14 -1.03 45.00
CA LEU A 8 57.11 -0.14 44.50
C LEU A 8 57.20 -0.16 42.97
N PHE A 9 56.13 -0.56 42.27
CA PHE A 9 55.94 -0.18 40.87
C PHE A 9 54.57 0.46 40.72
N LEU A 10 54.61 1.79 40.60
CA LEU A 10 53.53 2.64 40.14
C LEU A 10 53.19 2.20 38.70
N PHE A 11 52.06 1.53 38.50
CA PHE A 11 51.49 1.36 37.18
C PHE A 11 50.34 2.35 37.02
N ALA A 12 50.65 3.47 36.39
CA ALA A 12 49.66 4.41 35.87
C ALA A 12 48.83 3.68 34.82
N PHE A 13 47.62 3.27 35.18
CA PHE A 13 46.60 2.88 34.21
C PHE A 13 46.18 4.14 33.46
N VAL A 14 46.81 4.36 32.32
CA VAL A 14 46.32 5.25 31.27
C VAL A 14 44.95 4.71 30.88
N PHE A 15 43.90 5.45 31.24
CA PHE A 15 42.58 5.29 30.65
C PHE A 15 42.74 5.49 29.13
N LEU A 16 42.88 4.39 28.40
CA LEU A 16 42.58 4.38 26.97
C LEU A 16 41.08 4.68 26.87
N SER A 17 40.77 5.91 26.47
CA SER A 17 39.47 6.30 25.99
C SER A 17 39.06 5.30 24.92
N ILE A 18 38.18 4.37 25.28
CA ILE A 18 37.44 3.62 24.29
C ILE A 18 36.56 4.67 23.64
N ASP A 19 36.91 5.09 22.43
CA ASP A 19 36.05 5.90 21.58
C ASP A 19 34.80 5.06 21.27
N VAL A 20 33.82 5.12 22.17
CA VAL A 20 32.47 4.66 21.90
C VAL A 20 31.88 5.69 20.95
N ASN A 21 32.17 5.51 19.66
CA ASN A 21 31.51 6.26 18.60
C ASN A 21 29.99 6.09 18.81
N ALA A 22 29.35 7.18 19.23
CA ALA A 22 27.92 7.26 19.39
C ALA A 22 27.29 7.22 17.99
N HIS A 23 27.11 6.01 17.45
CA HIS A 23 26.40 5.79 16.19
C HIS A 23 25.03 6.46 16.25
N SER A 24 24.66 7.15 15.17
CA SER A 24 23.43 7.93 15.11
C SER A 24 22.21 7.02 15.35
N ARG A 25 21.06 7.62 15.69
CA ARG A 25 19.80 6.85 15.85
C ARG A 25 19.44 6.12 14.55
N ASP A 26 19.79 6.68 13.39
CA ASP A 26 19.49 6.12 12.08
C ASP A 26 20.41 4.94 11.75
N ASP A 27 21.71 5.03 12.04
CA ASP A 27 22.67 3.92 11.85
C ASP A 27 22.29 2.69 12.68
N ARG A 28 21.77 2.90 13.90
CA ARG A 28 21.28 1.81 14.76
C ARG A 28 20.02 1.16 14.19
N ILE A 29 19.09 1.95 13.67
CA ILE A 29 17.86 1.43 13.03
C ILE A 29 18.23 0.64 11.77
N GLU A 30 19.16 1.14 10.97
CA GLU A 30 19.67 0.45 9.77
C GLU A 30 20.39 -0.86 10.13
N PHE A 31 21.24 -0.83 11.15
CA PHE A 31 21.91 -2.02 11.68
C PHE A 31 20.90 -3.10 12.08
N TRP A 32 19.88 -2.75 12.88
CA TRP A 32 18.87 -3.72 13.30
C TRP A 32 18.03 -4.22 12.12
N LYS A 33 17.67 -3.37 11.16
CA LYS A 33 16.96 -3.79 9.95
C LYS A 33 17.77 -4.80 9.13
N LYS A 34 19.09 -4.61 9.01
CA LYS A 34 20.01 -5.51 8.30
C LYS A 34 20.29 -6.79 9.11
N TYR A 35 20.37 -6.68 10.42
CA TYR A 35 20.60 -7.81 11.33
C TYR A 35 19.41 -8.77 11.35
N TYR A 36 18.18 -8.24 11.41
CA TYR A 36 16.96 -9.05 11.42
C TYR A 36 16.48 -9.49 10.02
N ASN A 37 17.04 -8.94 8.94
CA ASN A 37 16.78 -9.37 7.56
C ASN A 37 18.11 -9.64 6.85
N PRO A 38 18.81 -10.73 7.22
CA PRO A 38 20.08 -11.06 6.61
C PRO A 38 19.91 -11.32 5.11
N THR A 39 20.95 -11.02 4.33
CA THR A 39 20.94 -11.16 2.87
C THR A 39 22.07 -12.07 2.38
N VAL A 40 21.92 -12.59 1.16
CA VAL A 40 22.95 -13.31 0.42
C VAL A 40 23.11 -12.65 -0.95
N GLU A 41 24.33 -12.18 -1.24
CA GLU A 41 24.67 -11.63 -2.55
C GLU A 41 24.77 -12.76 -3.58
N VAL A 42 24.16 -12.56 -4.74
CA VAL A 42 24.28 -13.44 -5.90
C VAL A 42 25.64 -13.23 -6.54
N THR A 43 26.55 -14.21 -6.40
CA THR A 43 27.89 -14.14 -6.98
C THR A 43 28.07 -14.99 -8.24
N GLN A 44 27.04 -15.76 -8.62
CA GLN A 44 27.10 -16.71 -9.74
C GLN A 44 26.74 -16.05 -11.08
N GLU A 45 27.33 -16.53 -12.19
CA GLU A 45 27.04 -16.01 -13.54
C GLU A 45 25.55 -16.14 -13.91
N LYS A 46 24.92 -17.25 -13.52
CA LYS A 46 23.49 -17.51 -13.76
C LYS A 46 22.64 -16.88 -12.67
N ILE A 47 22.27 -15.63 -12.88
CA ILE A 47 21.49 -14.84 -11.92
C ILE A 47 20.10 -15.47 -11.68
N PRO A 48 19.74 -15.78 -10.42
CA PRO A 48 18.38 -16.17 -10.03
C PRO A 48 17.35 -15.12 -10.43
N SER A 49 16.17 -15.56 -10.85
CA SER A 49 15.03 -14.67 -11.02
C SER A 49 13.74 -15.34 -10.64
N VAL A 50 12.76 -14.53 -10.27
CA VAL A 50 11.40 -14.96 -10.01
C VAL A 50 10.43 -14.05 -10.76
N LYS A 51 9.38 -14.63 -11.33
CA LYS A 51 8.19 -13.94 -11.80
C LYS A 51 6.96 -14.63 -11.23
N ILE A 52 5.97 -13.86 -10.81
CA ILE A 52 4.74 -14.40 -10.25
C ILE A 52 3.54 -14.12 -11.14
N LYS A 53 2.63 -15.09 -11.20
CA LYS A 53 1.34 -14.98 -11.89
C LYS A 53 0.24 -15.51 -11.00
N LEU A 54 -0.92 -14.89 -11.06
CA LEU A 54 -2.10 -15.35 -10.35
C LEU A 54 -3.07 -15.99 -11.34
N HIS A 55 -3.38 -17.25 -11.12
CA HIS A 55 -4.29 -18.03 -11.96
C HIS A 55 -5.58 -18.30 -11.21
N ARG A 56 -6.72 -18.06 -11.85
CA ARG A 56 -8.02 -18.47 -11.33
C ARG A 56 -8.29 -19.92 -11.70
N THR A 57 -8.67 -20.75 -10.73
CA THR A 57 -9.05 -22.15 -10.92
C THR A 57 -10.38 -22.38 -10.20
N GLY A 58 -11.48 -22.20 -10.94
CA GLY A 58 -12.83 -22.19 -10.36
C GLY A 58 -13.01 -21.04 -9.37
N SER A 59 -13.29 -21.38 -8.11
CA SER A 59 -13.44 -20.44 -7.00
C SER A 59 -12.14 -20.17 -6.23
N PHE A 60 -11.04 -20.82 -6.60
CA PHE A 60 -9.73 -20.68 -5.95
C PHE A 60 -8.75 -19.93 -6.86
N TYR A 61 -7.69 -19.39 -6.28
CA TYR A 61 -6.56 -18.88 -7.06
C TYR A 61 -5.26 -19.56 -6.65
N GLN A 62 -4.42 -19.76 -7.66
CA GLN A 62 -3.09 -20.30 -7.53
C GLN A 62 -2.08 -19.21 -7.88
N LEU A 63 -1.13 -18.97 -6.97
CA LEU A 63 0.05 -18.21 -7.28
C LEU A 63 1.05 -19.14 -7.95
N GLU A 64 1.38 -18.87 -9.21
CA GLU A 64 2.47 -19.52 -9.92
C GLU A 64 3.74 -18.70 -9.77
N SER A 65 4.81 -19.32 -9.27
CA SER A 65 6.17 -18.76 -9.22
C SER A 65 7.00 -19.39 -10.34
N ILE A 66 7.35 -18.59 -11.34
CA ILE A 66 8.22 -18.93 -12.45
C ILE A 66 9.63 -18.53 -12.03
N ILE A 67 10.47 -19.52 -11.77
CA ILE A 67 11.81 -19.31 -11.21
C ILE A 67 12.85 -19.84 -12.20
N ASP A 68 13.86 -19.03 -12.46
CA ASP A 68 15.01 -19.36 -13.30
C ASP A 68 16.31 -19.30 -12.48
N ASN A 69 17.25 -20.18 -12.77
CA ASN A 69 18.59 -20.26 -12.14
C ASN A 69 18.58 -20.39 -10.60
N PHE A 70 17.51 -20.94 -10.04
CA PHE A 70 17.34 -21.16 -8.60
C PHE A 70 16.47 -22.38 -8.36
N ASN A 71 16.87 -23.23 -7.41
CA ASN A 71 16.16 -24.46 -7.07
C ASN A 71 15.39 -24.29 -5.76
N LEU A 72 14.09 -24.63 -5.79
CA LEU A 72 13.29 -24.73 -4.58
C LEU A 72 13.58 -26.07 -3.88
N THR A 73 14.06 -26.03 -2.64
CA THR A 73 14.60 -27.21 -1.93
C THR A 73 14.00 -27.36 -0.52
N PRO A 74 12.73 -27.78 -0.39
CA PRO A 74 12.08 -27.96 0.92
C PRO A 74 12.83 -28.93 1.86
N GLU A 75 13.51 -29.93 1.30
CA GLU A 75 14.31 -30.92 2.04
C GLU A 75 15.61 -30.36 2.66
N GLU A 76 16.05 -29.19 2.18
CA GLU A 76 17.25 -28.51 2.65
C GLU A 76 16.95 -27.35 3.62
N ASP A 77 15.72 -27.21 4.09
CA ASP A 77 15.32 -26.14 5.01
C ASP A 77 16.25 -26.08 6.23
N MET A 78 16.71 -24.88 6.57
CA MET A 78 17.67 -24.58 7.63
C MET A 78 19.10 -25.14 7.46
N LYS A 79 19.48 -25.66 6.28
CA LYS A 79 20.80 -26.30 6.10
C LYS A 79 21.82 -25.48 5.31
N ASN A 80 21.38 -24.72 4.29
CA ASN A 80 22.28 -24.13 3.29
C ASN A 80 22.05 -22.63 3.10
N ASN A 81 23.12 -21.84 3.12
CA ASN A 81 23.07 -20.40 2.90
C ASN A 81 23.74 -20.00 1.59
N ASN A 82 23.07 -20.25 0.47
CA ASN A 82 23.59 -19.93 -0.86
C ASN A 82 22.53 -19.29 -1.76
N SER A 83 22.98 -18.74 -2.89
CA SER A 83 22.15 -17.98 -3.83
C SER A 83 21.49 -18.82 -4.93
N TRP A 84 21.63 -20.15 -4.94
CA TRP A 84 21.07 -21.01 -6.00
C TRP A 84 20.07 -22.05 -5.47
N ARG A 85 19.88 -22.16 -4.16
CA ARG A 85 18.91 -23.05 -3.51
C ARG A 85 18.20 -22.34 -2.36
N GLY A 86 16.92 -22.66 -2.17
CA GLY A 86 16.14 -22.09 -1.08
C GLY A 86 14.63 -22.16 -1.31
N TYR A 87 13.95 -21.06 -1.01
CA TYR A 87 12.50 -20.92 -1.18
C TYR A 87 12.09 -19.49 -1.55
N GLY A 88 10.84 -19.31 -1.98
CA GLY A 88 10.23 -17.99 -2.06
C GLY A 88 9.50 -17.61 -0.77
N LYS A 89 9.62 -16.39 -0.28
CA LYS A 89 8.78 -15.83 0.78
C LYS A 89 7.58 -15.11 0.16
N LEU A 90 6.37 -15.56 0.43
CA LEU A 90 5.14 -14.88 -0.01
C LEU A 90 4.71 -13.83 1.03
N PHE A 91 4.56 -12.60 0.56
CA PHE A 91 3.93 -11.52 1.30
C PHE A 91 2.64 -11.10 0.59
N ILE A 92 1.59 -10.84 1.37
CA ILE A 92 0.33 -10.26 0.89
C ILE A 92 0.08 -8.98 1.68
N ASN A 93 -0.02 -7.83 0.99
CA ASN A 93 -0.18 -6.51 1.62
C ASN A 93 0.88 -6.18 2.67
N GLY A 94 2.11 -6.70 2.50
CA GLY A 94 3.23 -6.51 3.44
C GLY A 94 3.32 -7.57 4.54
N ASP A 95 2.27 -8.37 4.76
CA ASP A 95 2.28 -9.43 5.78
C ASP A 95 2.88 -10.71 5.21
N PHE A 96 3.82 -11.33 5.93
CA PHE A 96 4.33 -12.65 5.59
C PHE A 96 3.21 -13.70 5.69
N VAL A 97 3.02 -14.48 4.63
CA VAL A 97 1.96 -15.49 4.55
C VAL A 97 2.52 -16.89 4.67
N THR A 98 3.52 -17.23 3.86
CA THR A 98 4.11 -18.58 3.82
C THR A 98 5.40 -18.61 3.01
N ARG A 99 6.16 -19.69 3.15
CA ARG A 99 7.19 -20.09 2.20
C ARG A 99 6.58 -20.79 0.98
N ILE A 100 7.20 -20.62 -0.19
CA ILE A 100 6.85 -21.23 -1.47
C ILE A 100 8.00 -22.17 -1.85
N TYR A 101 7.72 -23.47 -1.79
CA TYR A 101 8.65 -24.53 -2.21
C TYR A 101 8.25 -25.19 -3.53
N TYR A 102 7.13 -24.78 -4.12
CA TYR A 102 6.59 -25.38 -5.34
C TYR A 102 6.18 -24.31 -6.33
N LYS A 103 6.20 -24.67 -7.61
CA LYS A 103 5.83 -23.77 -8.72
C LYS A 103 4.43 -23.16 -8.55
N ARG A 104 3.47 -23.89 -7.98
CA ARG A 104 2.09 -23.41 -7.76
C ARG A 104 1.71 -23.53 -6.28
N PHE A 105 1.17 -22.44 -5.75
CA PHE A 105 0.68 -22.36 -4.38
C PHE A 105 -0.80 -21.94 -4.36
N PHE A 106 -1.65 -22.73 -3.70
CA PHE A 106 -3.06 -22.37 -3.52
C PHE A 106 -3.22 -21.35 -2.39
N ILE A 107 -3.80 -20.19 -2.71
CA ILE A 107 -4.11 -19.17 -1.71
C ILE A 107 -5.48 -19.51 -1.11
N LYS A 108 -5.48 -19.85 0.19
CA LYS A 108 -6.68 -20.33 0.90
C LYS A 108 -7.70 -19.23 1.19
N LYS A 109 -7.24 -18.00 1.43
CA LYS A 109 -8.09 -16.86 1.78
C LYS A 109 -7.69 -15.66 0.93
N MET A 110 -8.62 -15.19 0.11
CA MET A 110 -8.41 -13.98 -0.68
C MET A 110 -8.64 -12.75 0.19
N PRO A 111 -7.67 -11.83 0.28
CA PRO A 111 -7.93 -10.54 0.88
C PRO A 111 -8.92 -9.75 0.00
N ILE A 112 -9.82 -8.96 0.61
CA ILE A 112 -10.75 -8.10 -0.13
C ILE A 112 -10.08 -6.76 -0.41
N GLY A 113 -10.29 -6.19 -1.59
CA GLY A 113 -9.75 -4.90 -2.01
C GLY A 113 -8.67 -5.03 -3.07
N LYS A 114 -7.86 -3.97 -3.23
CA LYS A 114 -6.67 -3.97 -4.08
C LYS A 114 -5.51 -4.48 -3.24
N ASN A 115 -4.94 -5.60 -3.65
CA ASN A 115 -3.96 -6.31 -2.86
C ASN A 115 -2.62 -6.39 -3.57
N GLU A 116 -1.54 -6.25 -2.82
CA GLU A 116 -0.17 -6.52 -3.24
C GLU A 116 0.17 -7.99 -2.95
N PHE A 117 0.68 -8.71 -3.94
CA PHE A 117 1.31 -10.01 -3.77
C PHE A 117 2.77 -9.87 -4.13
N LYS A 118 3.67 -10.23 -3.21
CA LYS A 118 5.11 -10.09 -3.38
C LYS A 118 5.78 -11.42 -3.05
N VAL A 119 6.71 -11.84 -3.90
CA VAL A 119 7.56 -13.02 -3.63
C VAL A 119 9.02 -12.60 -3.69
N ILE A 120 9.76 -12.88 -2.63
CA ILE A 120 11.21 -12.66 -2.51
C ILE A 120 11.89 -14.03 -2.49
N LEU A 121 12.96 -14.24 -3.25
CA LEU A 121 13.76 -15.46 -3.12
C LEU A 121 14.69 -15.37 -1.91
N SER A 122 14.75 -16.44 -1.14
CA SER A 122 15.58 -16.54 0.08
C SER A 122 16.31 -17.87 0.12
N SER A 123 17.50 -17.89 0.71
CA SER A 123 18.28 -19.10 0.95
C SER A 123 17.56 -20.01 1.95
N ASN A 124 18.01 -21.26 2.10
CA ASN A 124 17.45 -22.17 3.10
C ASN A 124 17.73 -21.72 4.55
N MET A 125 18.56 -20.70 4.77
CA MET A 125 18.79 -20.09 6.09
C MET A 125 17.97 -18.82 6.31
N ASP A 126 16.92 -18.59 5.52
CA ASP A 126 16.01 -17.44 5.64
C ASP A 126 16.63 -16.09 5.25
N HIS A 127 17.76 -16.10 4.53
CA HIS A 127 18.42 -14.89 4.06
C HIS A 127 17.92 -14.50 2.67
N ASP A 128 17.57 -13.23 2.47
CA ASP A 128 17.03 -12.78 1.19
C ASP A 128 18.13 -12.60 0.14
N LEU A 129 17.86 -13.07 -1.08
CA LEU A 129 18.80 -12.94 -2.19
C LEU A 129 18.81 -11.51 -2.70
N ILE A 130 20.02 -10.96 -2.85
CA ILE A 130 20.25 -9.63 -3.42
C ILE A 130 21.25 -9.70 -4.57
N LEU A 131 21.10 -8.79 -5.52
CA LEU A 131 22.08 -8.49 -6.56
C LEU A 131 22.23 -6.98 -6.67
N ASN A 132 23.44 -6.46 -6.43
CA ASN A 132 23.72 -5.02 -6.43
C ASN A 132 22.74 -4.23 -5.54
N ASP A 133 22.61 -4.65 -4.27
CA ASP A 133 21.72 -4.06 -3.26
C ASP A 133 20.22 -4.13 -3.58
N LYS A 134 19.80 -4.93 -4.57
CA LYS A 134 18.39 -5.13 -4.93
C LYS A 134 17.95 -6.56 -4.68
N LEU A 135 16.82 -6.71 -3.99
CA LEU A 135 16.18 -8.01 -3.76
C LEU A 135 15.81 -8.70 -5.08
N ILE A 136 16.05 -10.00 -5.15
CA ILE A 136 15.51 -10.86 -6.20
C ILE A 136 14.06 -11.18 -5.85
N GLN A 137 13.14 -10.39 -6.41
CA GLN A 137 11.72 -10.45 -6.09
C GLN A 137 10.83 -10.14 -7.29
N ASP A 138 9.55 -10.47 -7.18
CA ASP A 138 8.51 -9.96 -8.06
C ASP A 138 7.28 -9.51 -7.28
N THR A 139 6.48 -8.61 -7.85
CA THR A 139 5.29 -8.05 -7.22
C THR A 139 4.17 -7.84 -8.23
N ILE A 140 2.98 -8.35 -7.92
CA ILE A 140 1.76 -8.12 -8.70
C ILE A 140 0.68 -7.50 -7.82
N TYR A 141 -0.22 -6.75 -8.45
CA TYR A 141 -1.38 -6.16 -7.78
C TYR A 141 -2.66 -6.79 -8.33
N TYR A 142 -3.57 -7.20 -7.45
CA TYR A 142 -4.82 -7.85 -7.82
C TYR A 142 -6.01 -7.38 -6.99
N GLN A 143 -7.16 -7.16 -7.63
CA GLN A 143 -8.39 -6.71 -6.98
C GLN A 143 -9.32 -7.89 -6.70
N PHE A 144 -9.81 -7.98 -5.46
CA PHE A 144 -10.78 -8.99 -5.02
C PHE A 144 -12.01 -8.39 -4.33
N PRO A 145 -13.21 -8.93 -4.55
CA PRO A 145 -13.54 -9.83 -5.66
C PRO A 145 -13.29 -9.13 -7.01
N GLU A 146 -13.14 -9.92 -8.07
CA GLU A 146 -13.17 -9.37 -9.42
C GLU A 146 -14.55 -8.73 -9.64
N TYR A 147 -14.57 -7.47 -10.05
CA TYR A 147 -15.79 -6.79 -10.47
C TYR A 147 -15.75 -6.60 -11.98
N ASN A 148 -16.87 -6.78 -12.66
CA ASN A 148 -17.09 -6.09 -13.93
C ASN A 148 -17.47 -4.62 -13.68
N PHE A 149 -17.48 -3.79 -14.71
CA PHE A 149 -17.77 -2.37 -14.54
C PHE A 149 -19.16 -2.09 -13.91
N ALA A 150 -20.18 -2.87 -14.24
CA ALA A 150 -21.52 -2.69 -13.69
C ALA A 150 -21.55 -3.03 -12.19
N GLU A 151 -20.91 -4.13 -11.80
CA GLU A 151 -20.75 -4.53 -10.40
C GLU A 151 -19.92 -3.52 -9.60
N ALA A 152 -18.84 -3.00 -10.18
CA ALA A 152 -18.03 -1.97 -9.55
C ALA A 152 -18.83 -0.67 -9.32
N ARG A 153 -19.69 -0.28 -10.26
CA ARG A 153 -20.60 0.86 -10.11
C ARG A 153 -21.63 0.63 -9.01
N ALA A 154 -22.24 -0.55 -8.97
CA ALA A 154 -23.17 -0.92 -7.90
C ALA A 154 -22.47 -0.93 -6.53
N LYS A 155 -21.23 -1.44 -6.47
CA LYS A 155 -20.43 -1.47 -5.25
C LYS A 155 -20.05 -0.07 -4.78
N SER A 156 -19.65 0.81 -5.69
CA SER A 156 -19.36 2.21 -5.41
C SER A 156 -20.58 2.92 -4.80
N TYR A 157 -21.79 2.62 -5.29
CA TYR A 157 -23.04 3.14 -4.73
C TYR A 157 -23.34 2.57 -3.34
N ASP A 158 -23.18 1.26 -3.13
CA ASP A 158 -23.30 0.63 -1.81
C ASP A 158 -22.33 1.25 -0.76
N LEU A 159 -21.08 1.51 -1.15
CA LEU A 159 -20.09 2.14 -0.27
C LEU A 159 -20.42 3.61 0.01
N PHE A 160 -20.95 4.34 -0.98
CA PHE A 160 -21.47 5.69 -0.78
C PHE A 160 -22.59 5.72 0.26
N VAL A 161 -23.58 4.82 0.14
CA VAL A 161 -24.67 4.67 1.11
C VAL A 161 -24.10 4.35 2.50
N LYS A 162 -23.10 3.48 2.59
CA LYS A 162 -22.44 3.16 3.87
C LYS A 162 -21.78 4.36 4.54
N CYS A 163 -21.24 5.33 3.80
CA CYS A 163 -20.71 6.55 4.41
C CYS A 163 -21.79 7.28 5.22
N GLU A 164 -23.03 7.32 4.73
CA GLU A 164 -24.18 7.97 5.38
C GLU A 164 -24.72 7.16 6.58
N PHE A 165 -24.85 5.85 6.42
CA PHE A 165 -25.47 4.98 7.44
C PHE A 165 -24.50 4.36 8.45
N SER A 166 -23.20 4.61 8.31
CA SER A 166 -22.21 4.21 9.32
C SER A 166 -22.49 4.86 10.68
N SER A 167 -22.00 4.27 11.77
CA SER A 167 -22.08 4.86 13.12
C SER A 167 -21.52 6.29 13.13
N ASP A 168 -20.37 6.47 12.49
CA ASP A 168 -19.70 7.76 12.32
C ASP A 168 -20.56 8.74 11.51
N GLY A 169 -21.15 8.28 10.40
CA GLY A 169 -22.06 9.08 9.58
C GLY A 169 -23.28 9.55 10.35
N GLN A 170 -23.91 8.67 11.12
CA GLN A 170 -25.08 8.99 11.95
C GLN A 170 -24.73 9.95 13.10
N ILE A 171 -23.57 9.78 13.73
CA ILE A 171 -23.06 10.72 14.75
C ILE A 171 -22.83 12.10 14.12
N GLN A 172 -22.19 12.12 12.95
CA GLN A 172 -21.89 13.36 12.24
C GLN A 172 -23.17 14.08 11.81
N LEU A 173 -24.16 13.36 11.27
CA LEU A 173 -25.47 13.91 10.91
C LEU A 173 -26.15 14.56 12.11
N LYS A 174 -26.17 13.89 13.28
CA LYS A 174 -26.74 14.45 14.51
C LYS A 174 -26.00 15.69 15.00
N LYS A 175 -24.69 15.79 14.77
CA LYS A 175 -23.88 16.97 15.11
C LYS A 175 -24.22 18.14 14.18
N LEU A 176 -24.29 17.89 12.89
CA LEU A 176 -24.57 18.88 11.85
C LEU A 176 -26.01 19.40 11.92
N SER A 177 -26.97 18.53 12.18
CA SER A 177 -28.39 18.91 12.24
C SER A 177 -28.71 19.91 13.34
N LYS A 178 -27.95 19.91 14.45
CA LYS A 178 -28.04 20.94 15.50
C LYS A 178 -27.75 22.36 15.00
N ASN A 179 -26.98 22.48 13.92
CA ASN A 179 -26.64 23.75 13.27
C ASN A 179 -27.45 23.98 11.98
N GLY A 180 -28.52 23.19 11.75
CA GLY A 180 -29.30 23.27 10.51
C GLY A 180 -28.52 22.86 9.26
N MET A 181 -27.57 21.93 9.41
CA MET A 181 -26.72 21.43 8.33
C MET A 181 -27.02 19.96 7.96
N THR A 182 -26.67 19.59 6.74
CA THR A 182 -26.80 18.22 6.19
C THR A 182 -25.44 17.51 6.12
N LEU A 183 -25.43 16.19 5.89
CA LEU A 183 -24.19 15.43 5.73
C LEU A 183 -23.35 15.88 4.54
N GLN A 184 -23.98 16.33 3.45
CA GLN A 184 -23.29 16.86 2.27
C GLN A 184 -22.54 18.16 2.57
N GLU A 185 -22.81 18.78 3.72
CA GLU A 185 -22.15 19.97 4.24
C GLU A 185 -21.01 19.63 5.20
N SER A 186 -20.38 18.46 5.02
CA SER A 186 -19.23 18.04 5.82
C SER A 186 -18.10 17.50 4.95
N SER A 187 -16.88 17.98 5.23
CA SER A 187 -15.71 17.54 4.49
C SER A 187 -15.40 16.06 4.74
N LYS A 188 -15.62 15.56 5.97
CA LYS A 188 -15.42 14.16 6.33
C LYS A 188 -16.32 13.23 5.52
N TYR A 189 -17.60 13.59 5.39
CA TYR A 189 -18.56 12.80 4.60
C TYR A 189 -18.17 12.81 3.12
N LEU A 190 -17.94 13.99 2.53
CA LEU A 190 -17.58 14.10 1.13
C LEU A 190 -16.27 13.37 0.81
N GLN A 191 -15.30 13.37 1.73
CA GLN A 191 -14.07 12.59 1.60
C GLN A 191 -14.35 11.09 1.54
N CYS A 192 -15.20 10.55 2.42
CA CYS A 192 -15.62 9.16 2.38
C CYS A 192 -16.25 8.79 1.03
N VAL A 193 -17.11 9.67 0.49
CA VAL A 193 -17.73 9.48 -0.83
C VAL A 193 -16.68 9.46 -1.95
N HIS A 194 -15.77 10.43 -1.95
CA HIS A 194 -14.69 10.52 -2.93
C HIS A 194 -13.81 9.27 -2.91
N ASP A 195 -13.39 8.82 -1.73
CA ASP A 195 -12.48 7.70 -1.56
C ASP A 195 -13.14 6.38 -1.91
N SER A 196 -14.42 6.20 -1.56
CA SER A 196 -15.23 5.05 -1.97
C SER A 196 -15.34 4.94 -3.49
N ARG A 197 -15.51 6.07 -4.19
CA ARG A 197 -15.55 6.12 -5.65
C ARG A 197 -14.19 5.84 -6.27
N SER A 198 -13.14 6.52 -5.83
CA SER A 198 -11.78 6.38 -6.37
C SER A 198 -11.26 4.95 -6.19
N SER A 199 -11.37 4.38 -4.99
CA SER A 199 -10.91 3.03 -4.70
C SER A 199 -11.61 1.95 -5.54
N THR A 200 -12.88 2.16 -5.91
CA THR A 200 -13.68 1.16 -6.63
C THR A 200 -13.65 1.35 -8.15
N LEU A 201 -13.73 2.59 -8.64
CA LEU A 201 -13.97 2.87 -10.07
C LEU A 201 -12.72 3.29 -10.85
N ASP A 202 -11.63 3.73 -10.20
CA ASP A 202 -10.45 4.21 -10.93
C ASP A 202 -9.81 3.13 -11.82
N VAL A 203 -9.82 1.87 -11.36
CA VAL A 203 -9.29 0.73 -12.13
C VAL A 203 -10.14 0.43 -13.38
N PHE A 204 -11.40 0.87 -13.40
CA PHE A 204 -12.33 0.68 -14.51
C PHE A 204 -12.34 1.84 -15.51
N LYS A 205 -11.54 2.90 -15.31
CA LYS A 205 -11.46 4.05 -16.23
C LYS A 205 -11.23 3.63 -17.68
N LYS A 206 -10.40 2.61 -17.92
CA LYS A 206 -10.11 2.07 -19.26
C LYS A 206 -11.32 1.41 -19.93
N GLN A 207 -12.31 0.97 -19.15
CA GLN A 207 -13.53 0.34 -19.64
C GLN A 207 -14.68 1.36 -19.83
N MET A 208 -14.54 2.57 -19.29
CA MET A 208 -15.56 3.62 -19.41
C MET A 208 -15.63 4.17 -20.84
N LYS A 209 -16.84 4.33 -21.38
CA LYS A 209 -17.05 5.08 -22.63
C LYS A 209 -16.66 6.54 -22.43
N LYS A 210 -16.34 7.23 -23.54
CA LYS A 210 -15.90 8.64 -23.55
C LYS A 210 -16.73 9.55 -22.62
N TYR A 211 -18.05 9.54 -22.76
CA TYR A 211 -18.95 10.35 -21.93
C TYR A 211 -18.96 9.94 -20.44
N GLN A 212 -18.88 8.64 -20.16
CA GLN A 212 -18.85 8.12 -18.79
C GLN A 212 -17.56 8.53 -18.09
N LEU A 213 -16.42 8.41 -18.76
CA LEU A 213 -15.11 8.81 -18.25
C LEU A 213 -15.07 10.31 -17.97
N THR A 214 -15.59 11.13 -18.88
CA THR A 214 -15.65 12.59 -18.68
C THR A 214 -16.52 12.95 -17.48
N HIS A 215 -17.74 12.39 -17.39
CA HIS A 215 -18.64 12.62 -16.25
C HIS A 215 -18.00 12.21 -14.93
N TYR A 216 -17.36 11.03 -14.90
CA TYR A 216 -16.62 10.56 -13.73
C TYR A 216 -15.55 11.57 -13.29
N ASN A 217 -14.71 12.03 -14.22
CA ASN A 217 -13.62 12.95 -13.92
C ASN A 217 -14.12 14.32 -13.43
N ILE A 218 -15.16 14.88 -14.06
CA ILE A 218 -15.78 16.14 -13.63
C ILE A 218 -16.35 15.99 -12.22
N THR A 219 -17.09 14.92 -11.96
CA THR A 219 -17.70 14.69 -10.64
C THR A 219 -16.64 14.51 -9.54
N GLN A 220 -15.57 13.74 -9.80
CA GLN A 220 -14.49 13.57 -8.81
C GLN A 220 -13.76 14.90 -8.53
N ARG A 221 -13.55 15.72 -9.56
CA ARG A 221 -12.98 17.07 -9.38
C ARG A 221 -13.88 17.95 -8.51
N ALA A 222 -15.18 17.98 -8.83
CA ALA A 222 -16.16 18.74 -8.06
C ALA A 222 -16.22 18.29 -6.59
N LEU A 223 -16.22 16.97 -6.32
CA LEU A 223 -16.15 16.45 -4.95
C LEU A 223 -14.90 16.95 -4.20
N ASN A 224 -13.73 16.92 -4.84
CA ASN A 224 -12.49 17.41 -4.23
C ASN A 224 -12.54 18.91 -3.89
N GLU A 225 -13.08 19.74 -4.78
CA GLU A 225 -13.23 21.16 -4.51
C GLU A 225 -14.24 21.41 -3.38
N ARG A 226 -15.36 20.70 -3.36
CA ARG A 226 -16.34 20.80 -2.27
C ARG A 226 -15.74 20.39 -0.92
N ILE A 227 -14.92 19.34 -0.87
CA ILE A 227 -14.18 18.95 0.35
C ILE A 227 -13.34 20.11 0.86
N LYS A 228 -12.63 20.82 -0.02
CA LYS A 228 -11.81 21.98 0.37
C LYS A 228 -12.68 23.10 0.96
N ILE A 229 -13.80 23.43 0.32
CA ILE A 229 -14.73 24.46 0.81
C ILE A 229 -15.23 24.13 2.22
N TRP A 230 -15.68 22.89 2.45
CA TRP A 230 -16.17 22.50 3.78
C TRP A 230 -15.07 22.45 4.83
N LYS A 231 -13.82 22.14 4.45
CA LYS A 231 -12.66 22.28 5.36
C LYS A 231 -12.41 23.73 5.76
N LEU A 232 -12.60 24.71 4.86
CA LEU A 232 -12.47 26.13 5.20
C LEU A 232 -13.52 26.54 6.24
N TYR A 233 -14.78 26.12 6.04
CA TYR A 233 -15.86 26.36 7.00
C TYR A 233 -15.58 25.69 8.35
N GLU A 234 -15.19 24.42 8.36
CA GLU A 234 -14.90 23.66 9.59
C GLU A 234 -13.72 24.24 10.39
N LYS A 235 -12.85 25.02 9.73
CA LYS A 235 -11.76 25.80 10.36
C LYS A 235 -12.16 27.23 10.75
N ASN A 236 -13.41 27.61 10.53
CA ASN A 236 -13.95 28.96 10.71
C ASN A 236 -13.28 30.04 9.84
N GLU A 237 -12.73 29.67 8.68
CA GLU A 237 -12.12 30.61 7.73
C GLU A 237 -13.17 31.31 6.84
N ILE A 238 -14.33 30.69 6.65
CA ILE A 238 -15.47 31.25 5.90
C ILE A 238 -16.78 31.01 6.65
N SER A 239 -17.79 31.84 6.37
CA SER A 239 -19.13 31.66 6.96
C SER A 239 -19.87 30.46 6.35
N LEU A 240 -20.89 29.94 7.06
CA LEU A 240 -21.75 28.87 6.55
C LEU A 240 -22.45 29.27 5.23
N GLN A 241 -22.93 30.52 5.14
CA GLN A 241 -23.59 31.01 3.93
C GLN A 241 -22.61 31.08 2.76
N GLU A 242 -21.39 31.54 2.99
CA GLU A 242 -20.35 31.58 1.97
C GLU A 242 -19.97 30.17 1.49
N ALA A 243 -19.84 29.21 2.42
CA ALA A 243 -19.57 27.82 2.09
C ALA A 243 -20.69 27.22 1.22
N ARG A 244 -21.95 27.46 1.56
CA ARG A 244 -23.13 27.04 0.77
C ARG A 244 -23.12 27.62 -0.63
N ASN A 245 -22.90 28.93 -0.76
CA ASN A 245 -22.86 29.61 -2.06
C ASN A 245 -21.73 29.03 -2.94
N LYS A 246 -20.52 28.87 -2.39
CA LYS A 246 -19.38 28.28 -3.11
C LYS A 246 -19.64 26.81 -3.47
N ASN A 247 -20.24 26.04 -2.58
CA ASN A 247 -20.60 24.64 -2.84
C ASN A 247 -21.61 24.52 -3.99
N GLN A 248 -22.65 25.37 -3.99
CA GLN A 248 -23.68 25.37 -5.05
C GLN A 248 -23.07 25.65 -6.43
N ILE A 249 -22.20 26.67 -6.52
CA ILE A 249 -21.50 27.00 -7.78
C ILE A 249 -20.73 25.78 -8.32
N ILE A 250 -20.09 25.00 -7.44
CA ILE A 250 -19.35 23.81 -7.84
C ILE A 250 -20.31 22.71 -8.32
N GLU A 251 -21.44 22.49 -7.62
CA GLU A 251 -22.43 21.50 -8.06
C GLU A 251 -23.03 21.86 -9.42
N ASP A 252 -23.41 23.12 -9.62
CA ASP A 252 -23.96 23.63 -10.88
C ASP A 252 -22.95 23.52 -12.04
N SER A 253 -21.65 23.67 -11.75
CA SER A 253 -20.59 23.56 -12.76
C SER A 253 -20.48 22.15 -13.37
N ILE A 254 -20.95 21.10 -12.70
CA ILE A 254 -20.85 19.72 -13.19
C ILE A 254 -21.63 19.57 -14.51
N ASP A 255 -22.88 20.05 -14.53
CA ASP A 255 -23.74 19.97 -15.70
C ASP A 255 -23.26 20.92 -16.80
N ILE A 256 -22.76 22.10 -16.44
CA ILE A 256 -22.16 23.05 -17.39
C ILE A 256 -20.94 22.43 -18.09
N ASP A 257 -20.02 21.84 -17.33
CA ASP A 257 -18.82 21.20 -17.87
C ASP A 257 -19.18 20.00 -18.77
N MET A 258 -20.20 19.22 -18.39
CA MET A 258 -20.67 18.10 -19.19
C MET A 258 -21.30 18.55 -20.50
N ASN A 259 -22.15 19.58 -20.47
CA ASN A 259 -22.76 20.14 -21.68
C ASN A 259 -21.71 20.72 -22.62
N LYS A 260 -20.74 21.47 -22.08
CA LYS A 260 -19.59 21.97 -22.85
C LYS A 260 -18.84 20.84 -23.53
N PHE A 261 -18.55 19.76 -22.82
CA PHE A 261 -17.88 18.59 -23.38
C PHE A 261 -18.70 17.90 -24.49
N ILE A 262 -20.03 17.81 -24.32
CA ILE A 262 -20.94 17.26 -25.32
C ILE A 262 -20.88 18.11 -26.59
N ASP A 263 -20.97 19.43 -26.46
CA ASP A 263 -20.95 20.35 -27.60
C ASP A 263 -19.62 20.33 -28.34
N GLU A 264 -18.50 20.36 -27.61
CA GLU A 264 -17.16 20.23 -28.20
C GLU A 264 -16.98 18.88 -28.92
N THR A 265 -17.57 17.81 -28.39
CA THR A 265 -17.50 16.48 -29.02
C THR A 265 -18.38 16.40 -30.27
N LYS A 266 -19.54 17.06 -30.29
CA LYS A 266 -20.41 17.15 -31.47
C LYS A 266 -19.75 17.95 -32.59
N ARG A 267 -19.08 19.07 -32.27
CA ARG A 267 -18.37 19.93 -33.25
C ARG A 267 -17.16 19.28 -33.91
N LYS A 268 -16.62 18.21 -33.32
CA LYS A 268 -15.45 17.46 -33.83
C LYS A 268 -15.82 16.22 -34.65
N LYS A 269 -17.12 15.96 -34.84
CA LYS A 269 -17.64 14.93 -35.74
C LYS A 269 -18.11 15.57 -37.02
#